data_AF-A0A3S2TK62-F1
#
_entry.id   AF-A0A3S2TK62-F1
#
_cell.length_a   1.000
_cell.length_b   1.000
_cell.length_c   1.000
_cell.angle_alpha   90.00
_cell.angle_beta   90.00
_cell.angle_gamma   90.00
#
_symmetry.space_group_name_H-M   'P 1'
#
loop_
_entity.id
_entity.type
_entity.pdbx_description
1 polymer ?
#
loop_
_entity_poly.entity_id
_entity_poly.type
_entity_poly.pdbx_seq_one_letter_code
_entity_poly.pdbx_strand_id
1 'polypeptide(L)'
;MDLYLIVGNPNTRKSSVMRSLTGCFNRSLRDIQPSDGRTPIRLYVRVGALQETRCSADELAAEARRQHAQAVLCGLWPQSHPHEPERWPDAATYLAAFDSLGFRRRAVAVLGQNSAGLRGPKVMAFPLAPRQPLNVTAHAVRQFFGWV
;
A
#
# COMPACT_ATOMS: atom_id res chain seq x y z
N MET A 1 4.36 9.58 10.50
CA MET A 1 4.96 8.67 9.50
C MET A 1 4.12 8.75 8.24
N ASP A 2 4.73 8.66 7.07
CA ASP A 2 4.01 8.75 5.80
C ASP A 2 3.45 7.39 5.37
N LEU A 3 2.31 7.38 4.68
CA LEU A 3 1.62 6.16 4.28
C LEU A 3 1.36 6.12 2.76
N TYR A 4 1.85 5.05 2.13
CA TYR A 4 1.57 4.66 0.75
C TYR A 4 0.82 3.33 0.76
N LEU A 5 -0.22 3.23 -0.06
CA LEU A 5 -1.09 2.04 -0.06
C LEU A 5 -1.36 1.52 -1.46
N ILE A 6 -1.46 0.20 -1.55
CA ILE A 6 -2.00 -0.48 -2.74
C ILE A 6 -3.24 -1.28 -2.32
N VAL A 7 -4.40 -0.85 -2.79
CA VAL A 7 -5.69 -1.47 -2.49
C VAL A 7 -6.14 -2.29 -3.71
N GLY A 8 -6.71 -3.46 -3.50
CA GLY A 8 -7.26 -4.25 -4.60
C GLY A 8 -7.67 -5.65 -4.17
N ASN A 9 -8.60 -6.24 -4.92
CA ASN A 9 -9.11 -7.58 -4.63
C ASN A 9 -8.00 -8.64 -4.66
N PRO A 10 -8.22 -9.83 -4.08
CA PRO A 10 -7.37 -10.98 -4.36
C PRO A 10 -7.10 -11.13 -5.86
N ASN A 11 -5.89 -11.59 -6.22
CA ASN A 11 -5.47 -11.80 -7.61
C ASN A 11 -5.36 -10.55 -8.51
N THR A 12 -5.42 -9.32 -7.99
CA THR A 12 -5.16 -8.08 -8.77
C THR A 12 -3.67 -7.70 -8.87
N ARG A 13 -2.76 -8.67 -8.74
CA ARG A 13 -1.30 -8.51 -8.86
C ARG A 13 -0.65 -7.51 -7.87
N LYS A 14 -1.33 -7.11 -6.80
CA LYS A 14 -0.82 -6.17 -5.77
C LYS A 14 0.60 -6.49 -5.32
N SER A 15 0.83 -7.71 -4.82
CA SER A 15 2.13 -8.12 -4.30
C SER A 15 3.22 -8.06 -5.36
N SER A 16 2.89 -8.41 -6.60
CA SER A 16 3.82 -8.30 -7.74
C SER A 16 4.14 -6.85 -8.05
N VAL A 17 3.16 -5.94 -8.01
CA VAL A 17 3.39 -4.50 -8.21
C VAL A 17 4.28 -3.95 -7.09
N MET A 18 3.99 -4.27 -5.83
CA MET A 18 4.81 -3.84 -4.67
C MET A 18 6.26 -4.33 -4.79
N ARG A 19 6.46 -5.58 -5.22
CA ARG A 19 7.78 -6.16 -5.50
C ARG A 19 8.49 -5.41 -6.62
N SER A 20 7.82 -5.13 -7.73
CA SER A 20 8.40 -4.34 -8.84
C SER A 20 8.72 -2.91 -8.44
N LEU A 21 7.93 -2.30 -7.53
CA LEU A 21 8.18 -0.95 -7.04
C LEU A 21 9.42 -0.87 -6.15
N THR A 22 9.65 -1.87 -5.30
CA THR A 22 10.56 -1.76 -4.15
C THR A 22 11.69 -2.80 -4.10
N GLY A 23 11.64 -3.84 -4.93
CA GLY A 23 12.54 -5.00 -4.83
C GLY A 23 12.41 -5.77 -3.51
N CYS A 24 11.32 -5.58 -2.75
CA CYS A 24 11.07 -6.29 -1.49
C CYS A 24 10.24 -7.55 -1.75
N PHE A 25 10.69 -8.73 -1.29
CA PHE A 25 9.96 -10.00 -1.50
C PHE A 25 8.78 -10.19 -0.52
N ASN A 26 9.02 -9.95 0.77
CA ASN A 26 8.05 -10.15 1.86
C ASN A 26 7.93 -8.89 2.73
N ARG A 27 8.95 -8.60 3.55
CA ARG A 27 9.03 -7.34 4.31
C ARG A 27 10.46 -6.89 4.46
N SER A 28 10.74 -5.60 4.28
CA SER A 28 12.09 -5.04 4.39
C SER A 28 12.06 -3.52 4.42
N LEU A 29 13.17 -2.94 4.87
CA LEU A 29 13.44 -1.52 4.73
C LEU A 29 14.08 -1.25 3.36
N ARG A 30 13.65 -0.18 2.71
CA ARG A 30 14.17 0.27 1.41
C ARG A 30 14.31 1.78 1.42
N ASP A 31 15.39 2.27 0.84
CA ASP A 31 15.52 3.69 0.57
C ASP A 31 14.93 3.96 -0.81
N ILE A 32 13.96 4.89 -0.87
CA ILE A 32 13.26 5.25 -2.09
C ILE A 32 13.58 6.71 -2.40
N GLN A 33 14.06 6.96 -3.62
CA GLN A 33 14.35 8.31 -4.10
C GLN A 33 13.07 8.99 -4.58
N PRO A 34 12.64 10.11 -3.97
CA PRO A 34 11.55 10.92 -4.51
C PRO A 34 11.94 11.56 -5.85
N SER A 35 10.96 11.72 -6.75
CA SER A 35 11.16 12.31 -8.08
C SER A 35 11.46 13.80 -8.06
N ASP A 36 11.20 14.49 -6.94
CA ASP A 36 11.50 15.89 -6.74
C ASP A 36 12.95 16.15 -6.26
N GLY A 37 13.79 15.11 -6.21
CA GLY A 37 15.20 15.22 -5.84
C GLY A 37 15.46 15.40 -4.34
N ARG A 38 14.43 15.25 -3.49
CA ARG A 38 14.60 15.29 -2.03
C ARG A 38 15.42 14.09 -1.51
N THR A 39 15.80 14.15 -0.24
CA THR A 39 16.50 13.05 0.43
C THR A 39 15.73 11.73 0.30
N PRO A 40 16.43 10.60 0.08
CA PRO A 40 15.81 9.28 0.06
C PRO A 40 14.93 9.04 1.29
N ILE A 41 13.74 8.50 1.05
CA ILE A 41 12.78 8.14 2.09
C ILE A 41 13.08 6.73 2.55
N ARG A 42 13.30 6.57 3.85
CA ARG A 42 13.41 5.25 4.49
C ARG A 42 12.03 4.61 4.61
N LEU A 43 11.69 3.77 3.64
CA LEU A 43 10.38 3.13 3.47
C LEU A 43 10.39 1.72 4.06
N TYR A 44 9.48 1.45 5.00
CA TYR A 44 9.17 0.09 5.42
C TYR A 44 8.12 -0.52 4.49
N VAL A 45 8.47 -1.63 3.84
CA VAL A 45 7.57 -2.32 2.92
C VAL A 45 7.07 -3.60 3.57
N ARG A 46 5.75 -3.81 3.57
CA ARG A 46 5.12 -5.08 3.90
C ARG A 46 4.27 -5.55 2.73
N VAL A 47 4.81 -6.50 1.96
CA VAL A 47 4.17 -7.06 0.77
C VAL A 47 3.01 -7.97 1.18
N GLY A 48 1.91 -7.87 0.44
CA GLY A 48 0.66 -8.59 0.74
C GLY A 48 -0.38 -7.67 1.35
N ALA A 49 -1.64 -8.11 1.33
CA ALA A 49 -2.69 -7.37 2.03
C ALA A 49 -2.55 -7.57 3.54
N LEU A 50 -2.82 -6.54 4.34
CA LEU A 50 -2.80 -6.68 5.81
C LEU A 50 -3.83 -7.71 6.29
N GLN A 51 -5.00 -7.75 5.64
CA GLN A 51 -6.02 -8.78 5.89
C GLN A 51 -5.51 -10.20 5.60
N GLU A 52 -4.73 -10.37 4.54
CA GLU A 52 -4.15 -11.67 4.15
C GLU A 52 -3.02 -12.10 5.09
N THR A 53 -2.19 -11.14 5.49
CA THR A 53 -1.04 -11.39 6.38
C THR A 53 -1.40 -11.32 7.86
N ARG A 54 -2.70 -11.18 8.20
CA ARG A 54 -3.23 -11.10 9.55
C ARG A 54 -2.46 -10.11 10.43
N CYS A 55 -2.29 -8.90 9.90
CA CYS A 55 -1.51 -7.85 10.54
C CYS A 55 -2.38 -6.63 10.77
N SER A 56 -2.49 -6.19 12.02
CA SER A 56 -3.26 -4.98 12.34
C SER A 56 -2.51 -3.70 11.96
N ALA A 57 -3.22 -2.58 11.93
CA ALA A 57 -2.61 -1.26 11.72
C ALA A 57 -1.58 -0.93 12.82
N ASP A 58 -1.90 -1.29 14.08
CA ASP A 58 -1.02 -1.11 15.24
C ASP A 58 0.27 -1.93 15.13
N GLU A 59 0.16 -3.20 14.75
CA GLU A 59 1.32 -4.08 14.57
C GLU A 59 2.25 -3.56 13.47
N LEU A 60 1.68 -3.15 12.33
CA LEU A 60 2.44 -2.56 11.24
C LEU A 60 3.13 -1.26 11.69
N ALA A 61 2.41 -0.40 12.42
CA ALA A 61 2.96 0.84 12.94
C ALA A 61 4.10 0.58 13.94
N ALA A 62 3.95 -0.41 14.82
CA ALA A 62 4.99 -0.81 15.75
C ALA A 62 6.21 -1.38 15.02
N GLU A 63 6.02 -2.25 14.02
CA GLU A 63 7.10 -2.77 13.17
C GLU A 63 7.87 -1.64 12.47
N ALA A 64 7.16 -0.71 11.83
CA ALA A 64 7.76 0.41 11.10
C ALA A 64 8.52 1.37 12.04
N ARG A 65 7.98 1.64 13.23
CA ARG A 65 8.65 2.49 14.25
C ARG A 65 9.91 1.83 14.78
N ARG A 66 9.89 0.51 15.07
CA ARG A 66 11.08 -0.24 15.50
C ARG A 66 12.20 -0.22 14.46
N GLN A 67 11.85 -0.16 13.18
CA GLN A 67 12.80 -0.08 12.07
C GLN A 67 13.20 1.36 11.72
N HIS A 68 12.78 2.36 12.51
CA HIS A 68 13.02 3.78 12.28
C HIS A 68 12.61 4.24 10.87
N ALA A 69 11.50 3.69 10.36
CA ALA A 69 10.99 4.06 9.05
C ALA A 69 10.37 5.46 9.05
N GLN A 70 10.54 6.19 7.95
CA GLN A 70 9.91 7.48 7.73
C GLN A 70 8.56 7.33 7.04
N ALA A 71 8.43 6.29 6.21
CA ALA A 71 7.21 5.95 5.48
C ALA A 71 6.92 4.45 5.50
N VAL A 72 5.68 4.07 5.21
CA VAL A 72 5.24 2.68 5.05
C VAL A 72 4.57 2.47 3.70
N LEU A 73 4.84 1.32 3.08
CA LEU A 73 4.08 0.79 1.95
C LEU A 73 3.47 -0.57 2.36
N CYS A 74 2.14 -0.67 2.31
CA CYS A 74 1.44 -1.94 2.51
C CYS A 74 0.26 -2.11 1.55
N GLY A 75 -0.22 -3.35 1.43
CA GLY A 75 -1.39 -3.69 0.64
C GLY A 75 -2.65 -3.78 1.50
N LEU A 76 -3.82 -3.54 0.91
CA LEU A 76 -5.12 -3.79 1.53
C LEU A 76 -6.09 -4.46 0.55
N TRP A 77 -7.01 -5.25 1.07
CA TRP A 77 -8.22 -5.62 0.35
C TRP A 77 -9.29 -4.54 0.52
N PRO A 78 -10.10 -4.28 -0.51
CA PRO A 78 -11.18 -3.31 -0.42
C PRO A 78 -12.24 -3.70 0.59
N GLN A 79 -12.50 -5.00 0.71
CA GLN A 79 -13.45 -5.61 1.65
C GLN A 79 -12.69 -6.32 2.78
N SER A 80 -13.40 -6.62 3.86
CA SER A 80 -12.88 -7.36 5.01
C SER A 80 -12.49 -8.79 4.65
N HIS A 81 -11.70 -9.44 5.51
CA HIS A 81 -11.36 -10.85 5.36
C HIS A 81 -12.63 -11.73 5.40
N PRO A 82 -12.75 -12.73 4.51
CA PRO A 82 -14.01 -13.49 4.34
C PRO A 82 -14.41 -14.34 5.54
N HIS A 83 -13.43 -14.80 6.34
CA HIS A 83 -13.68 -15.67 7.50
C HIS A 83 -13.53 -14.97 8.86
N GLU A 84 -12.92 -13.78 8.87
CA GLU A 84 -12.55 -13.08 10.11
C GLU A 84 -12.74 -11.56 9.93
N PRO A 85 -13.94 -11.09 9.53
CA PRO A 85 -14.14 -9.71 9.11
C PRO A 85 -13.99 -8.69 10.25
N GLU A 86 -14.30 -9.08 11.49
CA GLU A 86 -14.15 -8.22 12.67
C GLU A 86 -12.68 -7.99 13.03
N ARG A 87 -11.83 -9.01 12.87
CA ARG A 87 -10.39 -8.92 13.17
C ARG A 87 -9.63 -8.25 12.04
N TRP A 88 -10.03 -8.51 10.80
CA TRP A 88 -9.35 -8.05 9.59
C TRP A 88 -10.34 -7.27 8.71
N PRO A 89 -10.60 -6.01 9.06
CA PRO A 89 -11.67 -5.23 8.45
C PRO A 89 -11.30 -4.75 7.03
N ASP A 90 -12.21 -4.02 6.43
CA ASP A 90 -12.05 -3.47 5.08
C ASP A 90 -10.98 -2.36 5.00
N ALA A 91 -10.62 -1.94 3.78
CA ALA A 91 -9.60 -0.92 3.60
C ALA A 91 -9.97 0.44 4.23
N ALA A 92 -11.26 0.79 4.27
CA ALA A 92 -11.73 2.05 4.85
C ALA A 92 -11.48 2.08 6.36
N THR A 93 -11.74 0.97 7.05
CA THR A 93 -11.50 0.82 8.48
C THR A 93 -10.00 0.83 8.80
N TYR A 94 -9.18 0.15 8.00
CA TYR A 94 -7.71 0.23 8.14
C TYR A 94 -7.20 1.66 7.95
N LEU A 95 -7.73 2.41 6.97
CA LEU A 95 -7.36 3.80 6.76
C LEU A 95 -7.71 4.69 7.95
N ALA A 96 -8.90 4.51 8.53
CA ALA A 96 -9.31 5.24 9.73
C ALA A 96 -8.37 4.92 10.92
N ALA A 97 -7.97 3.66 11.08
CA ALA A 97 -7.00 3.25 12.10
C ALA A 97 -5.60 3.86 11.85
N PHE A 98 -5.14 3.95 10.60
CA PHE A 98 -3.89 4.64 10.29
C PHE A 98 -3.97 6.15 10.57
N ASP A 99 -5.09 6.78 10.23
CA ASP A 99 -5.32 8.19 10.52
C ASP A 99 -5.29 8.45 12.05
N SER A 100 -5.94 7.60 12.88
CA SER A 100 -5.88 7.72 14.35
C SER A 100 -4.49 7.47 14.93
N LEU A 101 -3.67 6.65 14.27
CA LEU A 101 -2.26 6.42 14.62
C LEU A 101 -1.31 7.55 14.16
N GLY A 102 -1.84 8.61 13.55
CA GLY A 102 -1.09 9.78 13.10
C GLY A 102 -0.31 9.57 11.81
N PHE A 103 -0.73 8.61 10.97
CA PHE A 103 -0.15 8.47 9.64
C PHE A 103 -0.64 9.58 8.70
N ARG A 104 0.26 10.02 7.82
CA ARG A 104 -0.07 10.99 6.77
C ARG A 104 -0.22 10.26 5.44
N ARG A 105 -1.45 10.15 4.95
CA ARG A 105 -1.76 9.55 3.65
C ARG A 105 -1.08 10.35 2.53
N ARG A 106 -0.13 9.72 1.82
CA ARG A 106 0.59 10.31 0.69
C ARG A 106 -0.02 9.92 -0.64
N ALA A 107 -0.29 8.64 -0.83
CA ALA A 107 -0.91 8.12 -2.05
C ALA A 107 -1.56 6.75 -1.81
N VAL A 108 -2.69 6.50 -2.49
CA VAL A 108 -3.43 5.24 -2.45
C VAL A 108 -3.70 4.80 -3.89
N ALA A 109 -3.04 3.73 -4.34
CA ALA A 109 -3.26 3.14 -5.65
C ALA A 109 -4.30 2.02 -5.55
N VAL A 110 -5.39 2.10 -6.32
CA VAL A 110 -6.46 1.08 -6.33
C VAL A 110 -6.35 0.24 -7.60
N LEU A 111 -5.99 -1.04 -7.47
CA LEU A 111 -5.78 -1.96 -8.59
C LEU A 111 -7.03 -2.78 -8.90
N GLY A 112 -7.52 -2.66 -10.14
CA GLY A 112 -8.50 -3.58 -10.72
C GLY A 112 -9.89 -3.59 -10.07
N GLN A 113 -10.30 -2.53 -9.37
CA GLN A 113 -11.64 -2.49 -8.77
C GLN A 113 -12.72 -1.94 -9.69
N ASN A 114 -13.87 -2.63 -9.70
CA ASN A 114 -15.15 -2.12 -10.15
C ASN A 114 -15.81 -1.33 -9.00
N SER A 115 -16.02 -0.04 -9.25
CA SER A 115 -17.05 0.88 -8.70
C SER A 115 -17.24 1.12 -7.19
N ALA A 116 -16.93 0.21 -6.26
CA ALA A 116 -17.15 0.40 -4.81
C ALA A 116 -15.92 0.95 -4.03
N GLY A 117 -14.78 1.10 -4.71
CA GLY A 117 -13.48 1.36 -4.09
C GLY A 117 -13.32 2.79 -3.56
N LEU A 118 -12.55 2.91 -2.48
CA LEU A 118 -12.08 4.15 -1.86
C LEU A 118 -11.97 5.31 -2.85
N ARG A 119 -12.66 6.42 -2.55
CA ARG A 119 -12.59 7.66 -3.30
C ARG A 119 -12.11 8.77 -2.38
N GLY A 120 -11.36 9.71 -2.94
CA GLY A 120 -10.88 10.86 -2.17
C GLY A 120 -9.60 11.45 -2.75
N PRO A 121 -9.10 12.52 -2.11
CA PRO A 121 -7.82 13.10 -2.49
C PRO A 121 -6.70 12.07 -2.33
N LYS A 122 -5.72 12.10 -3.23
CA LYS A 122 -4.55 11.19 -3.23
C LYS A 122 -4.90 9.72 -3.45
N VAL A 123 -6.08 9.43 -4.00
CA VAL A 123 -6.45 8.09 -4.48
C VAL A 123 -6.45 8.08 -6.00
N MET A 124 -5.81 7.07 -6.61
CA MET A 124 -5.82 6.87 -8.06
C MET A 124 -6.17 5.42 -8.39
N ALA A 125 -7.09 5.26 -9.35
CA ALA A 125 -7.51 3.95 -9.82
C ALA A 125 -6.71 3.49 -11.04
N PHE A 126 -6.32 2.21 -11.03
CA PHE A 126 -5.64 1.50 -12.11
C PHE A 126 -6.52 0.32 -12.54
N PRO A 127 -7.62 0.56 -13.28
CA PRO A 127 -8.60 -0.48 -13.59
C PRO A 127 -8.03 -1.59 -14.48
N LEU A 128 -7.04 -1.26 -15.32
CA LEU A 128 -6.41 -2.21 -16.23
C LEU A 128 -5.24 -3.00 -15.59
N ALA A 129 -4.91 -2.76 -14.32
CA ALA A 129 -3.80 -3.43 -13.62
C ALA A 129 -3.80 -4.98 -13.72
N PRO A 130 -4.95 -5.68 -13.69
CA PRO A 130 -4.97 -7.13 -13.88
C PRO A 130 -4.63 -7.60 -15.30
N ARG A 131 -4.83 -6.74 -16.31
CA ARG A 131 -4.69 -7.08 -17.74
C ARG A 131 -3.40 -6.54 -18.36
N GLN A 132 -2.88 -5.43 -17.85
CA GLN A 132 -1.66 -4.82 -18.36
C GLN A 132 -0.39 -5.60 -17.96
N PRO A 133 0.70 -5.48 -18.73
CA PRO A 133 2.01 -5.90 -18.29
C PRO A 133 2.36 -5.29 -16.93
N LEU A 134 2.96 -6.09 -16.05
CA LEU A 134 3.23 -5.70 -14.66
C LEU A 134 4.10 -4.45 -14.57
N ASN A 135 5.13 -4.36 -15.42
CA ASN A 135 6.05 -3.23 -15.49
C ASN A 135 5.34 -1.93 -15.88
N VAL A 136 4.33 -1.98 -16.76
CA VAL A 136 3.52 -0.80 -17.13
C VAL A 136 2.71 -0.30 -15.93
N THR A 137 2.04 -1.22 -15.22
CA THR A 137 1.28 -0.85 -14.01
C THR A 137 2.21 -0.32 -12.92
N ALA A 138 3.34 -0.98 -12.67
CA ALA A 138 4.30 -0.55 -11.66
C ALA A 138 4.91 0.82 -12.00
N HIS A 139 5.21 1.10 -13.27
CA HIS A 139 5.69 2.41 -13.71
C HIS A 139 4.65 3.51 -13.44
N ALA A 140 3.39 3.28 -13.80
CA ALA A 140 2.32 4.25 -13.56
C ALA A 140 2.09 4.50 -12.06
N VAL A 141 2.12 3.46 -11.23
CA VAL A 141 2.03 3.59 -9.76
C VAL A 141 3.24 4.35 -9.20
N ARG A 142 4.45 4.10 -9.72
CA ARG A 142 5.67 4.80 -9.31
C ARG A 142 5.60 6.30 -9.60
N GLN A 143 5.15 6.68 -10.80
CA GLN A 143 4.92 8.08 -11.17
C GLN A 143 3.88 8.73 -10.26
N PHE A 144 2.76 8.05 -10.01
CA PHE A 144 1.72 8.55 -9.12
C PHE A 144 2.21 8.77 -7.67
N PHE A 145 3.09 7.89 -7.19
CA PHE A 145 3.69 8.02 -5.86
C PHE A 145 4.78 9.11 -5.79
N GLY A 146 5.24 9.63 -6.93
CA GLY A 146 6.33 10.61 -7.01
C GLY A 146 7.69 10.00 -6.68
N TRP A 147 7.94 8.77 -7.12
CA TRP A 147 9.19 8.05 -6.89
C TRP A 147 9.99 7.88 -8.20
N VAL A 148 11.30 7.68 -8.10
CA VAL A 148 12.22 7.36 -9.22
C VAL A 148 12.44 5.85 -9.34
#